data_AF-A0A5B2VGH1-F1
#
_entry.id   AF-A0A5B2VGH1-F1
#
_cell.length_a   1.000
_cell.length_b   1.000
_cell.length_c   1.000
_cell.angle_alpha   90.00
_cell.angle_beta   90.00
_cell.angle_gamma   90.00
#
_symmetry.space_group_name_H-M   'P 1'
#
loop_
_entity.id
_entity.type
_entity.pdbx_description
1 polymer ?
#
loop_
_entity_poly.entity_id
_entity_poly.type
_entity_poly.pdbx_seq_one_letter_code
_entity_poly.pdbx_strand_id
1 'polypeptide(L)'
;GRFVIWTQSAFGRLDPLFGSWKTPSKQKKNFNLPQPKMANTDLTRLLKSDEIRKVLRAPNTRVIRATRKLNPLTSNKAMLKLNPYAAVLKRKAILELRRRKNLKALADAEKSGLKLSKRNPAMKAEKLRERRRKTSKEALAKKPKNPVAKKTPP
;
A
#
# COMPACT_ATOMS: atom_id res chain seq x y z
N GLY A 1 -39.39 30.16 -9.14
CA GLY A 1 -40.69 30.49 -8.54
C GLY A 1 -40.82 32.00 -8.49
N ARG A 2 -41.84 32.56 -9.14
CA ARG A 2 -42.16 33.99 -8.98
C ARG A 2 -42.91 34.16 -7.66
N PHE A 3 -42.74 35.30 -7.01
CA PHE A 3 -43.57 35.66 -5.87
C PHE A 3 -44.95 36.08 -6.39
N VAL A 4 -45.99 35.32 -6.04
CA VAL A 4 -47.36 35.51 -6.53
C VAL A 4 -48.28 35.61 -5.31
N ILE A 5 -49.16 36.61 -5.33
CA ILE A 5 -50.17 36.86 -4.29
C ILE A 5 -51.55 36.63 -4.92
N TRP A 6 -52.42 35.87 -4.24
CA TRP A 6 -53.76 35.54 -4.72
C TRP A 6 -54.83 36.14 -3.81
N THR A 7 -55.93 36.62 -4.39
CA THR A 7 -57.16 36.89 -3.64
C THR A 7 -57.97 35.60 -3.50
N GLN A 8 -58.86 35.52 -2.49
CA GLN A 8 -59.65 34.31 -2.23
C GLN A 8 -60.46 33.85 -3.46
N SER A 9 -61.12 34.79 -4.15
CA SER A 9 -61.91 34.49 -5.35
C SER A 9 -61.05 34.01 -6.52
N ALA A 10 -59.85 34.56 -6.68
CA ALA A 10 -58.91 34.12 -7.71
C ALA A 10 -58.40 32.69 -7.44
N PHE A 11 -58.11 32.35 -6.18
CA PHE A 11 -57.67 31.00 -5.81
C PHE A 11 -58.78 29.96 -6.06
N GLY A 12 -60.04 30.27 -5.71
CA GLY A 12 -61.18 29.38 -5.98
C GLY A 12 -61.48 29.15 -7.46
N ARG A 13 -61.05 30.08 -8.34
CA ARG A 13 -61.19 29.93 -9.81
C ARG A 13 -60.15 29.00 -10.44
N LEU A 14 -59.07 28.63 -9.74
CA LEU A 14 -58.04 27.74 -10.28
C LEU A 14 -58.57 26.33 -10.54
N ASP A 15 -59.43 25.81 -9.67
CA ASP A 15 -60.02 24.48 -9.79
C ASP A 15 -60.89 24.32 -11.04
N PRO A 16 -61.85 25.22 -11.35
CA PRO A 16 -62.57 25.17 -12.63
C PRO A 16 -61.69 25.40 -13.87
N LEU A 17 -60.66 26.23 -13.74
CA LEU A 17 -59.78 26.63 -14.84
C LEU A 17 -58.81 25.52 -15.26
N PHE A 18 -58.23 24.79 -14.31
CA PHE A 18 -57.24 23.74 -14.59
C PHE A 18 -57.76 22.33 -14.31
N GLY A 19 -58.68 22.16 -13.35
CA GLY A 19 -59.13 20.85 -12.88
C GLY A 19 -58.13 20.21 -11.91
N SER A 20 -58.27 18.90 -11.75
CA SER A 20 -57.38 18.03 -10.96
C SER A 20 -56.95 16.85 -11.82
N TRP A 21 -56.04 15.99 -11.35
CA TRP A 21 -55.70 14.78 -12.09
C TRP A 21 -56.89 13.83 -12.32
N LYS A 22 -57.94 13.93 -11.48
CA LYS A 22 -59.17 13.12 -11.59
C LYS A 22 -60.25 13.79 -12.43
N THR A 23 -60.29 15.13 -12.46
CA THR A 23 -61.36 15.91 -13.08
C THR A 23 -60.79 16.87 -14.12
N PRO A 24 -61.14 16.76 -15.42
CA PRO A 24 -60.60 17.64 -16.45
C PRO A 24 -61.03 19.10 -16.24
N SER A 25 -60.34 20.02 -16.92
CA SER A 25 -60.70 21.44 -16.87
C SER A 25 -62.10 21.69 -17.44
N LYS A 26 -62.85 22.59 -16.80
CA LYS A 26 -64.17 23.03 -17.30
C LYS A 26 -64.06 24.14 -18.34
N GLN A 27 -63.01 24.96 -18.26
CA GLN A 27 -62.85 26.15 -19.12
C GLN A 27 -61.90 25.91 -20.29
N LYS A 28 -60.91 25.02 -20.15
CA LYS A 28 -59.94 24.71 -21.20
C LYS A 28 -60.37 23.42 -21.91
N LYS A 29 -60.67 23.53 -23.19
CA LYS A 29 -61.06 22.40 -24.03
C LYS A 29 -59.94 21.37 -24.11
N ASN A 30 -60.28 20.09 -23.87
CA ASN A 30 -59.37 18.95 -23.96
C ASN A 30 -58.09 19.07 -23.10
N PHE A 31 -58.18 19.77 -21.96
CA PHE A 31 -57.04 19.95 -21.06
C PHE A 31 -57.20 19.13 -19.77
N ASN A 32 -56.14 18.43 -19.40
CA ASN A 32 -55.97 17.80 -18.09
C ASN A 32 -54.54 18.06 -17.58
N LEU A 33 -54.35 18.03 -16.27
CA LEU A 33 -53.03 18.19 -15.67
C LEU A 33 -52.10 17.04 -16.11
N PRO A 34 -50.85 17.33 -16.47
CA PRO A 34 -49.85 16.29 -16.69
C PRO A 34 -49.69 15.42 -15.45
N GLN A 35 -49.63 14.10 -15.66
CA GLN A 35 -49.37 13.18 -14.57
C GLN A 35 -47.88 13.22 -14.19
N PRO A 36 -47.56 13.26 -12.88
CA PRO A 36 -46.18 13.21 -12.44
C PRO A 36 -45.57 11.86 -12.82
N LYS A 37 -44.37 11.87 -13.41
CA LYS A 37 -43.64 10.64 -13.76
C LYS A 37 -43.21 9.84 -12.53
N MET A 38 -43.03 10.50 -11.38
CA MET A 38 -42.66 9.91 -10.10
C MET A 38 -43.74 10.24 -9.07
N ALA A 39 -44.30 9.21 -8.43
CA ALA A 39 -45.30 9.40 -7.38
C ALA A 39 -44.71 10.04 -6.11
N ASN A 40 -43.48 9.65 -5.75
CA ASN A 40 -42.70 10.26 -4.68
C ASN A 40 -41.40 10.82 -5.25
N THR A 41 -41.16 12.12 -5.08
CA THR A 41 -39.95 12.80 -5.54
C THR A 41 -38.82 12.82 -4.50
N ASP A 42 -39.08 12.37 -3.26
CA ASP A 42 -38.05 12.26 -2.23
C ASP A 42 -37.21 10.98 -2.43
N LEU A 43 -36.18 11.14 -3.26
CA LEU A 43 -35.17 10.12 -3.51
C LEU A 43 -34.40 9.73 -2.24
N THR A 44 -34.23 10.65 -1.30
CA THR A 44 -33.48 10.37 -0.07
C THR A 44 -34.23 9.37 0.79
N ARG A 45 -35.56 9.53 0.91
CA ARG A 45 -36.42 8.58 1.61
C ARG A 45 -36.43 7.22 0.92
N LEU A 46 -36.54 7.18 -0.41
CA LEU A 46 -36.50 5.93 -1.17
C LEU A 46 -35.16 5.19 -0.98
N LEU A 47 -34.03 5.86 -1.18
CA LEU A 47 -32.70 5.22 -1.05
C LEU A 47 -32.38 4.77 0.38
N LYS A 48 -33.03 5.36 1.39
CA LYS A 48 -32.86 5.00 2.80
C LYS A 48 -33.88 3.98 3.30
N SER A 49 -34.79 3.51 2.44
CA SER A 49 -35.81 2.54 2.82
C SER A 49 -35.19 1.17 3.13
N ASP A 50 -35.80 0.44 4.07
CA ASP A 50 -35.27 -0.83 4.55
C ASP A 50 -35.38 -1.92 3.48
N GLU A 51 -36.40 -1.85 2.63
CA GLU A 51 -36.62 -2.78 1.52
C GLU A 51 -35.48 -2.71 0.51
N ILE A 52 -35.02 -1.50 0.18
CA ILE A 52 -33.90 -1.28 -0.73
C ILE A 52 -32.58 -1.67 -0.04
N ARG A 53 -32.39 -1.27 1.22
CA ARG A 53 -31.16 -1.55 1.98
C ARG A 53 -30.94 -3.03 2.25
N LYS A 54 -32.00 -3.81 2.44
CA LYS A 54 -31.92 -5.26 2.72
C LYS A 54 -31.31 -6.06 1.55
N VAL A 55 -31.49 -5.60 0.32
CA VAL A 55 -31.01 -6.28 -0.89
C VAL A 55 -29.65 -5.72 -1.38
N LEU A 56 -29.26 -4.54 -0.90
CA LEU A 56 -28.01 -3.89 -1.29
C LEU A 56 -26.78 -4.63 -0.75
N ARG A 57 -25.73 -4.66 -1.58
CA ARG A 57 -24.40 -5.12 -1.15
C ARG A 57 -23.72 -4.03 -0.31
N ALA A 58 -22.76 -4.45 0.52
CA ALA A 58 -21.93 -3.52 1.27
C ALA A 58 -21.21 -2.53 0.32
N PRO A 59 -21.13 -1.23 0.67
CA PRO A 59 -20.50 -0.23 -0.17
C PRO A 59 -19.00 -0.46 -0.28
N ASN A 60 -18.45 -0.40 -1.50
CA ASN A 60 -17.00 -0.43 -1.71
C ASN A 60 -16.43 0.99 -1.66
N THR A 61 -15.82 1.35 -0.54
CA THR A 61 -15.23 2.68 -0.30
C THR A 61 -13.74 2.76 -0.65
N ARG A 62 -13.18 1.72 -1.27
CA ARG A 62 -11.74 1.69 -1.62
C ARG A 62 -11.46 2.63 -2.80
N VAL A 63 -10.79 3.74 -2.51
CA VAL A 63 -10.25 4.64 -3.53
C VAL A 63 -8.87 4.14 -3.98
N ILE A 64 -8.78 3.61 -5.21
CA ILE A 64 -7.51 3.21 -5.83
C ILE A 64 -6.87 4.45 -6.45
N ARG A 65 -5.73 4.87 -5.90
CA ARG A 65 -4.95 6.00 -6.44
C ARG A 65 -3.89 5.49 -7.42
N ALA A 66 -3.56 6.31 -8.42
CA ALA A 66 -2.47 6.02 -9.34
C ALA A 66 -1.14 5.92 -8.57
N THR A 67 -0.47 4.77 -8.69
CA THR A 67 0.84 4.55 -8.05
C THR A 67 1.96 4.87 -9.03
N ARG A 68 2.93 5.71 -8.61
CA ARG A 68 4.14 5.95 -9.40
C ARG A 68 5.04 4.71 -9.40
N LYS A 69 5.49 4.28 -10.57
CA LYS A 69 6.50 3.23 -10.73
C LYS A 69 7.87 3.78 -10.31
N LEU A 70 8.40 3.27 -9.20
CA LEU A 70 9.75 3.61 -8.73
C LEU A 70 10.78 2.72 -9.43
N ASN A 71 11.89 3.30 -9.89
CA ASN A 71 12.99 2.53 -10.50
C ASN A 71 13.72 1.73 -9.39
N PRO A 72 13.82 0.39 -9.49
CA PRO A 72 14.44 -0.45 -8.46
C PRO A 72 15.96 -0.32 -8.41
N LEU A 73 16.63 0.07 -9.50
CA LEU A 73 18.07 0.24 -9.50
C LEU A 73 18.49 1.48 -8.68
N THR A 74 17.64 2.51 -8.66
CA THR A 74 17.86 3.72 -7.86
C THR A 74 17.20 3.66 -6.47
N SER A 75 16.04 2.99 -6.33
CA SER A 75 15.33 2.84 -5.06
C SER A 75 15.53 1.46 -4.44
N ASN A 76 16.26 1.42 -3.32
CA ASN A 76 16.47 0.19 -2.56
C ASN A 76 15.15 -0.46 -2.10
N LYS A 77 14.16 0.32 -1.66
CA LYS A 77 12.86 -0.23 -1.21
C LYS A 77 12.10 -0.89 -2.35
N ALA A 78 12.12 -0.29 -3.54
CA ALA A 78 11.49 -0.87 -4.73
C ALA A 78 12.18 -2.17 -5.14
N MET A 79 13.52 -2.22 -5.11
CA MET A 79 14.26 -3.45 -5.37
C MET A 79 13.94 -4.54 -4.35
N LEU A 80 13.87 -4.20 -3.05
CA LEU A 80 13.57 -5.19 -2.01
C LEU A 80 12.17 -5.76 -2.11
N LYS A 81 11.19 -4.94 -2.51
CA LYS A 81 9.82 -5.40 -2.77
C LYS A 81 9.76 -6.40 -3.92
N LEU A 82 10.61 -6.23 -4.93
CA LEU A 82 10.69 -7.12 -6.10
C LEU A 82 11.56 -8.36 -5.84
N ASN A 83 12.72 -8.16 -5.22
CA ASN A 83 13.71 -9.20 -4.95
C ASN A 83 14.30 -9.02 -3.52
N PRO A 84 13.84 -9.81 -2.54
CA PRO A 84 14.37 -9.74 -1.17
C PRO A 84 15.83 -10.18 -1.07
N TYR A 85 16.28 -11.10 -1.93
CA TYR A 85 17.66 -11.59 -1.95
C TYR A 85 18.69 -10.52 -2.39
N ALA A 86 18.23 -9.46 -3.06
CA ALA A 86 19.07 -8.32 -3.40
C ALA A 86 19.75 -7.67 -2.18
N ALA A 87 19.12 -7.73 -0.99
CA ALA A 87 19.71 -7.22 0.25
C ALA A 87 20.97 -8.01 0.62
N VAL A 88 20.89 -9.34 0.54
CA VAL A 88 21.97 -10.26 0.89
C VAL A 88 23.14 -10.10 -0.09
N LEU A 89 22.84 -10.06 -1.39
CA LEU A 89 23.85 -9.86 -2.43
C LEU A 89 24.57 -8.52 -2.28
N LYS A 90 23.83 -7.42 -2.12
CA LYS A 90 24.42 -6.09 -1.87
C LYS A 90 25.29 -6.09 -0.62
N ARG A 91 24.83 -6.71 0.47
CA ARG A 91 25.60 -6.79 1.72
C ARG A 91 26.88 -7.60 1.55
N LYS A 92 26.81 -8.75 0.87
CA LYS A 92 27.98 -9.60 0.56
C LYS A 92 29.01 -8.83 -0.25
N ALA A 93 28.59 -8.15 -1.32
CA ALA A 93 29.46 -7.33 -2.17
C ALA A 93 30.15 -6.20 -1.38
N ILE A 94 29.43 -5.50 -0.50
CA ILE A 94 30.01 -4.45 0.37
C ILE A 94 31.07 -5.03 1.31
N LEU A 95 30.80 -6.18 1.93
CA LEU A 95 31.75 -6.83 2.84
C LEU A 95 33.01 -7.31 2.12
N GLU A 96 32.85 -7.85 0.91
CA GLU A 96 33.96 -8.28 0.06
C GLU A 96 34.81 -7.10 -0.41
N LEU A 97 34.20 -6.01 -0.86
CA LEU A 97 34.90 -4.78 -1.24
C LEU A 97 35.69 -4.21 -0.06
N ARG A 98 35.09 -4.16 1.14
CA ARG A 98 35.79 -3.73 2.37
C ARG A 98 36.97 -4.64 2.67
N ARG A 99 36.81 -5.96 2.54
CA ARG A 99 37.90 -6.93 2.71
C ARG A 99 39.04 -6.66 1.73
N ARG A 100 38.75 -6.46 0.44
CA ARG A 100 39.77 -6.17 -0.59
C ARG A 100 40.49 -4.85 -0.31
N LYS A 101 39.77 -3.79 0.05
CA LYS A 101 40.37 -2.49 0.42
C LYS A 101 41.30 -2.61 1.63
N ASN A 102 40.89 -3.35 2.66
CA ASN A 102 41.73 -3.56 3.85
C ASN A 102 43.00 -4.35 3.54
N LEU A 103 42.91 -5.40 2.71
CA LEU A 103 44.08 -6.17 2.28
C LEU A 103 45.04 -5.33 1.46
N LYS A 104 44.50 -4.52 0.52
CA LYS A 104 45.30 -3.59 -0.26
C LYS A 104 46.02 -2.58 0.64
N ALA A 105 45.32 -1.98 1.61
CA ALA A 105 45.92 -1.03 2.54
C ALA A 105 47.06 -1.64 3.37
N LEU A 106 46.94 -2.90 3.81
CA LEU A 106 48.02 -3.61 4.51
C LEU A 106 49.22 -3.84 3.59
N ALA A 107 48.98 -4.34 2.38
CA ALA A 107 50.04 -4.59 1.40
C ALA A 107 50.76 -3.30 0.98
N ASP A 108 50.02 -2.21 0.79
CA ASP A 108 50.60 -0.90 0.46
C ASP A 108 51.46 -0.37 1.62
N ALA A 109 51.02 -0.57 2.87
CA ALA A 109 51.77 -0.19 4.07
C ALA A 109 53.06 -1.00 4.27
N GLU A 110 53.01 -2.31 4.01
CA GLU A 110 54.18 -3.19 4.00
C GLU A 110 55.20 -2.74 2.94
N LYS A 111 54.74 -2.40 1.73
CA LYS A 111 55.59 -1.89 0.65
C LYS A 111 56.24 -0.55 0.98
N SER A 112 55.50 0.35 1.64
CA SER A 112 56.04 1.65 2.05
C SER A 112 56.86 1.61 3.33
N GLY A 113 57.04 0.44 3.96
CA GLY A 113 57.79 0.29 5.21
C GLY A 113 57.16 0.97 6.43
N LEU A 114 55.94 1.49 6.30
CA LEU A 114 55.23 2.27 7.32
C LEU A 114 54.15 1.41 7.98
N LYS A 115 54.17 1.31 9.32
CA LYS A 115 53.14 0.56 10.06
C LYS A 115 51.85 1.38 10.15
N LEU A 116 50.73 0.79 9.72
CA LEU A 116 49.40 1.40 9.89
C LEU A 116 49.04 1.53 11.37
N SER A 117 48.42 2.66 11.73
CA SER A 117 47.93 2.90 13.09
C SER A 117 46.94 1.81 13.55
N LYS A 118 47.02 1.42 14.83
CA LYS A 118 46.10 0.45 15.48
C LYS A 118 44.62 0.85 15.36
N ARG A 119 44.32 2.14 15.14
CA ARG A 119 42.94 2.64 14.94
C ARG A 119 42.41 2.42 13.52
N ASN A 120 43.28 2.14 12.55
CA ASN A 120 42.94 1.97 11.14
C ASN A 120 42.01 0.75 10.94
N PRO A 121 40.95 0.87 10.10
CA PRO A 121 40.06 -0.24 9.78
C PRO A 121 40.75 -1.53 9.31
N ALA A 122 41.87 -1.43 8.60
CA ALA A 122 42.60 -2.59 8.10
C ALA A 122 43.23 -3.41 9.24
N MET A 123 43.96 -2.75 10.16
CA MET A 123 44.54 -3.36 11.36
C MET A 123 43.47 -3.93 12.31
N LYS A 124 42.35 -3.22 12.48
CA LYS A 124 41.22 -3.71 13.28
C LYS A 124 40.60 -4.97 12.68
N ALA A 125 40.44 -5.01 11.36
CA ALA A 125 39.86 -6.16 10.67
C ALA A 125 40.79 -7.37 10.73
N GLU A 126 42.11 -7.17 10.60
CA GLU A 126 43.11 -8.21 10.79
C GLU A 126 43.07 -8.77 12.22
N LYS A 127 43.20 -7.91 13.24
CA LYS A 127 43.15 -8.31 14.65
C LYS A 127 41.86 -9.08 14.99
N LEU A 128 40.73 -8.68 14.42
CA LEU A 128 39.47 -9.39 14.60
C LEU A 128 39.50 -10.79 13.95
N ARG A 129 40.14 -10.94 12.78
CA ARG A 129 40.30 -12.26 12.13
C ARG A 129 41.20 -13.17 12.92
N GLU A 130 42.29 -12.67 13.47
CA GLU A 130 43.17 -13.44 14.34
C GLU A 130 42.43 -13.94 15.59
N ARG A 131 41.68 -13.05 16.26
CA ARG A 131 40.81 -13.42 17.38
C ARG A 131 39.83 -14.52 16.99
N ARG A 132 39.12 -14.35 15.87
CA ARG A 132 38.17 -15.35 15.36
C ARG A 132 38.82 -16.70 15.02
N ARG A 133 40.04 -16.69 14.47
CA ARG A 133 40.80 -17.90 14.18
C ARG A 133 41.17 -18.63 15.47
N LYS A 134 41.64 -17.91 16.49
CA LYS A 134 41.97 -18.48 17.81
C LYS A 134 40.73 -19.10 18.46
N THR A 135 39.63 -18.34 18.56
CA THR A 135 38.38 -18.84 19.14
C THR A 135 37.80 -20.04 18.36
N SER A 136 37.91 -20.04 17.03
CA SER A 136 37.45 -21.16 16.19
C SER A 136 38.28 -22.42 16.42
N LYS A 137 39.61 -22.29 16.51
CA LYS A 137 40.51 -23.41 16.84
C LYS A 137 40.21 -23.98 18.23
N GLU A 138 40.03 -23.12 19.22
CA GLU A 138 39.66 -23.52 20.59
C GLU A 138 38.31 -24.24 20.63
N ALA A 139 37.31 -23.75 19.89
CA ALA A 139 36.00 -24.38 19.80
C ALA A 139 36.06 -25.75 19.09
N LEU A 140 36.90 -25.89 18.04
CA LEU A 140 37.09 -27.15 17.35
C LEU A 140 37.80 -28.18 18.24
N ALA A 141 38.79 -27.75 19.03
CA ALA A 141 39.50 -28.61 19.98
C ALA A 141 38.59 -29.12 21.12
N LYS A 142 37.54 -28.36 21.48
CA LYS A 142 36.57 -28.72 22.51
C LYS A 142 35.39 -29.55 22.00
N LYS A 143 35.27 -29.80 20.69
CA LYS A 143 34.19 -30.66 20.17
C LYS A 143 34.47 -32.13 20.51
N PRO A 144 33.56 -32.84 21.19
CA PRO A 144 33.70 -34.27 21.40
C PRO A 144 33.66 -35.02 20.06
N LYS A 145 34.50 -36.05 19.89
CA LYS A 145 34.43 -36.94 18.73
C LYS A 145 33.12 -37.73 18.81
N ASN A 146 32.21 -37.51 17.86
CA ASN A 146 31.03 -38.36 17.73
C ASN A 146 31.49 -39.80 17.41
N PRO A 147 30.93 -40.83 18.09
CA PRO A 147 31.27 -42.22 17.78
C PRO A 147 30.87 -42.52 16.34
N VAL A 148 31.76 -43.19 15.60
CA VAL A 148 31.52 -43.62 14.22
C VAL A 148 30.32 -44.56 14.22
N ALA A 149 29.23 -44.16 13.58
CA ALA A 149 28.08 -45.03 13.39
C ALA A 149 28.50 -46.23 12.54
N LYS A 150 28.52 -47.43 13.14
CA LYS A 150 28.71 -48.69 12.42
C LYS A 150 27.57 -48.81 11.41
N LYS A 151 27.90 -48.80 10.12
CA LYS A 151 26.95 -49.10 9.05
C LYS A 151 26.53 -50.57 9.18
N THR A 152 25.27 -50.82 9.50
CA THR A 152 24.64 -52.12 9.29
C THR A 152 24.49 -52.33 7.77
N PRO A 153 24.98 -53.46 7.21
CA PRO A 153 24.72 -53.84 5.82
C PRO A 153 23.22 -54.08 5.57
N PRO A 154 22.76 -54.03 4.30
CA PRO A 154 21.34 -54.14 3.95
C PRO A 154 20.71 -55.47 4.34
#